data_AF-A0A381T264-F1
#
_entry.id   AF-A0A381T264-F1
#
_cell.length_a   1.000
_cell.length_b   1.000
_cell.length_c   1.000
_cell.angle_alpha   90.00
_cell.angle_beta   90.00
_cell.angle_gamma   90.00
#
_symmetry.space_group_name_H-M   'P 1'
#
loop_
_entity.id
_entity.type
_entity.pdbx_description
1 polymer ?
#
loop_
_entity_poly.entity_id
_entity_poly.type
_entity_poly.pdbx_seq_one_letter_code
_entity_poly.pdbx_strand_id
1 'polypeptide(L)'
;MICLVLVLVATSVSSQAQQSSEVAAGRADSSQLRYQLRVVERAFEEAVEHSARNFSSRMEESTPGAARFMGNTGAHGFRLDGYGLFFDVQIPVLRRSLSWVFRHLNRRRDELGPTLQSLREHVRSLGNVDARDALEEALQSLESLVGHPPPPPSPPPPDVDPSEVYAMEIRDALTNAMLDYTDSLPLAANEWLTVATTSSGNRGDSPTDLPRGLGLMLRVRGNVLIALRQGEIARSEALSRIEYSEF
;
A
#
# COMPACT_ATOMS: atom_id res chain seq x y z
N MET A 1 31.76 -25.42 81.04
CA MET A 1 31.07 -26.09 79.90
C MET A 1 29.64 -25.56 79.86
N ILE A 2 29.36 -24.46 79.15
CA ILE A 2 28.98 -24.38 77.72
C ILE A 2 27.76 -25.26 77.40
N CYS A 3 26.61 -24.60 77.13
CA CYS A 3 25.69 -24.89 76.02
C CYS A 3 24.58 -23.82 76.03
N LEU A 4 24.78 -22.70 75.34
CA LEU A 4 24.41 -22.44 73.94
C LEU A 4 22.89 -22.27 73.78
N VAL A 5 22.45 -21.03 74.00
CA VAL A 5 21.22 -20.47 73.41
C VAL A 5 21.62 -19.89 72.07
N LEU A 6 20.98 -20.31 70.97
CA LEU A 6 20.84 -19.42 69.81
C LEU A 6 19.60 -19.80 68.99
N VAL A 7 18.61 -18.92 69.07
CA VAL A 7 17.39 -18.88 68.26
C VAL A 7 17.75 -18.37 66.87
N LEU A 8 17.27 -19.03 65.82
CA LEU A 8 17.45 -18.60 64.43
C LEU A 8 16.09 -18.62 63.72
N VAL A 9 15.37 -17.49 63.80
CA VAL A 9 14.18 -17.20 62.99
C VAL A 9 14.33 -15.77 62.48
N ALA A 10 14.86 -15.59 61.26
CA ALA A 10 14.81 -14.31 60.54
C ALA A 10 15.27 -14.44 59.08
N THR A 11 14.44 -14.99 58.18
CA THR A 11 14.63 -14.83 56.72
C THR A 11 13.29 -14.86 56.00
N SER A 12 12.53 -13.76 55.99
CA SER A 12 11.35 -13.62 55.11
C SER A 12 11.09 -12.22 54.57
N VAL A 13 11.85 -11.19 54.98
CA VAL A 13 11.59 -9.80 54.58
C VAL A 13 12.12 -9.46 53.18
N SER A 14 13.14 -10.18 52.66
CA SER A 14 13.77 -9.83 51.37
C SER A 14 12.94 -10.22 50.14
N SER A 15 11.94 -11.10 50.27
CA SER A 15 11.19 -11.61 49.11
C SER A 15 10.10 -10.64 48.61
N GLN A 16 9.53 -9.80 49.48
CA GLN A 16 8.44 -8.88 49.11
C GLN A 16 8.93 -7.60 48.42
N ALA A 17 10.12 -7.12 48.76
CA ALA A 17 10.73 -5.95 48.12
C ALA A 17 11.19 -6.25 46.67
N GLN A 18 11.64 -7.48 46.42
CA GLN A 18 12.08 -7.92 45.09
C GLN A 18 10.91 -8.13 44.13
N GLN A 19 9.82 -8.79 44.58
CA GLN A 19 8.61 -8.96 43.78
C GLN A 19 7.94 -7.63 43.42
N SER A 20 7.90 -6.67 44.33
CA SER A 20 7.28 -5.36 44.08
C SER A 20 8.06 -4.54 43.03
N SER A 21 9.38 -4.70 42.99
CA SER A 21 10.26 -3.99 42.05
C SER A 21 10.24 -4.61 40.64
N GLU A 22 10.20 -5.94 40.55
CA GLU A 22 10.14 -6.68 39.28
C GLU A 22 8.80 -6.46 38.55
N VAL A 23 7.69 -6.46 39.29
CA VAL A 23 6.36 -6.19 38.73
C VAL A 23 6.23 -4.71 38.30
N ALA A 24 6.86 -3.77 39.00
CA ALA A 24 6.89 -2.36 38.59
C ALA A 24 7.71 -2.14 37.31
N ALA A 25 8.87 -2.79 37.19
CA ALA A 25 9.71 -2.75 36.00
C ALA A 25 8.98 -3.32 34.76
N GLY A 26 8.36 -4.49 34.89
CA GLY A 26 7.56 -5.09 33.80
C GLY A 26 6.38 -4.21 33.36
N ARG A 27 5.73 -3.50 34.29
CA ARG A 27 4.68 -2.53 33.95
C ARG A 27 5.24 -1.33 33.18
N ALA A 28 6.39 -0.80 33.58
CA ALA A 28 7.05 0.31 32.90
C ALA A 28 7.43 -0.06 31.46
N ASP A 29 8.07 -1.22 31.25
CA ASP A 29 8.43 -1.73 29.93
C ASP A 29 7.19 -1.95 29.04
N SER A 30 6.11 -2.50 29.61
CA SER A 30 4.85 -2.68 28.87
C SER A 30 4.21 -1.35 28.46
N SER A 31 4.37 -0.29 29.25
CA SER A 31 3.82 1.03 28.97
C SER A 31 4.62 1.75 27.89
N GLN A 32 5.95 1.59 27.92
CA GLN A 32 6.85 2.13 26.91
C GLN A 32 6.63 1.44 25.57
N LEU A 33 6.50 0.11 25.54
CA LEU A 33 6.19 -0.62 24.31
C LEU A 33 4.86 -0.17 23.70
N ARG A 34 3.81 -0.05 24.52
CA ARG A 34 2.49 0.46 24.06
C ARG A 34 2.58 1.85 23.47
N TYR A 35 3.41 2.71 24.05
CA TYR A 35 3.67 4.04 23.50
C TYR A 35 4.39 3.97 22.15
N GLN A 36 5.46 3.18 22.04
CA GLN A 36 6.22 3.00 20.80
C GLN A 36 5.34 2.40 19.69
N LEU A 37 4.52 1.39 20.00
CA LEU A 37 3.55 0.82 19.07
C LEU A 37 2.60 1.90 18.54
N ARG A 38 2.04 2.73 19.41
CA ARG A 38 1.13 3.81 19.00
C ARG A 38 1.79 4.85 18.10
N VAL A 39 3.08 5.14 18.31
CA VAL A 39 3.83 6.05 17.43
C VAL A 39 3.92 5.45 16.03
N VAL A 40 4.23 4.15 15.93
CA VAL A 40 4.38 3.46 14.65
C VAL A 40 3.03 3.21 13.96
N GLU A 41 1.99 2.86 14.72
CA GLU A 41 0.60 2.79 14.22
C GLU A 41 0.23 4.08 13.50
N ARG A 42 0.46 5.22 14.16
CA ARG A 42 0.15 6.53 13.59
C ARG A 42 0.97 6.86 12.35
N ALA A 43 2.22 6.40 12.29
CA ALA A 43 3.06 6.55 11.11
C ALA A 43 2.54 5.75 9.91
N PHE A 44 2.05 4.51 10.14
CA PHE A 44 1.41 3.73 9.09
C PHE A 44 0.08 4.35 8.63
N GLU A 45 -0.73 4.84 9.55
CA GLU A 45 -1.95 5.58 9.23
C GLU A 45 -1.65 6.80 8.36
N GLU A 46 -0.68 7.61 8.77
CA GLU A 46 -0.29 8.81 8.04
C GLU A 46 0.29 8.50 6.65
N ALA A 47 1.09 7.44 6.53
CA ALA A 47 1.62 6.98 5.25
C ALA A 47 0.51 6.60 4.26
N VAL A 48 -0.50 5.85 4.73
CA VAL A 48 -1.66 5.44 3.91
C VAL A 48 -2.53 6.65 3.55
N GLU A 49 -2.83 7.52 4.51
CA GLU A 49 -3.63 8.73 4.27
C GLU A 49 -2.94 9.71 3.32
N HIS A 50 -1.62 9.87 3.44
CA HIS A 50 -0.84 10.72 2.55
C HIS A 50 -0.88 10.19 1.12
N SER A 51 -0.64 8.89 0.93
CA SER A 51 -0.70 8.25 -0.38
C SER A 51 -2.09 8.30 -1.00
N ALA A 52 -3.15 8.03 -0.21
CA ALA A 52 -4.53 8.15 -0.68
C ALA A 52 -4.86 9.58 -1.16
N ARG A 53 -4.48 10.60 -0.39
CA ARG A 53 -4.66 12.00 -0.77
C ARG A 53 -3.89 12.35 -2.04
N ASN A 54 -2.62 12.00 -2.11
CA ASN A 54 -1.78 12.28 -3.28
C ASN A 54 -2.30 11.57 -4.55
N PHE A 55 -2.81 10.34 -4.40
CA PHE A 55 -3.47 9.62 -5.48
C PHE A 55 -4.76 10.31 -5.92
N SER A 56 -5.63 10.74 -4.99
CA SER A 56 -6.83 11.49 -5.35
C SER A 56 -6.51 12.78 -6.10
N SER A 57 -5.54 13.57 -5.63
CA SER A 57 -5.19 14.83 -6.27
C SER A 57 -4.71 14.63 -7.72
N ARG A 58 -3.81 13.67 -7.96
CA ARG A 58 -3.36 13.34 -9.33
C ARG A 58 -4.48 12.82 -10.22
N MET A 59 -5.41 12.04 -9.66
CA MET A 59 -6.56 11.58 -10.42
C MET A 59 -7.55 12.70 -10.71
N GLU A 60 -7.76 13.65 -9.80
CA GLU A 60 -8.64 14.81 -10.02
C GLU A 60 -8.13 15.73 -11.11
N GLU A 61 -6.81 15.96 -11.18
CA GLU A 61 -6.15 16.76 -12.22
C GLU A 61 -6.39 16.19 -13.62
N SER A 62 -6.30 14.86 -13.77
CA SER A 62 -6.56 14.19 -15.04
C SER A 62 -8.06 13.96 -15.29
N THR A 63 -8.83 13.75 -14.23
CA THR A 63 -10.23 13.32 -14.25
C THR A 63 -11.01 13.81 -13.03
N PRO A 64 -11.84 14.85 -13.18
CA PRO A 64 -12.74 15.27 -12.11
C PRO A 64 -13.63 14.12 -11.62
N GLY A 65 -13.56 13.82 -10.32
CA GLY A 65 -14.35 12.78 -9.68
C GLY A 65 -13.90 11.34 -9.97
N ALA A 66 -12.69 11.12 -10.51
CA ALA A 66 -12.17 9.77 -10.73
C ALA A 66 -11.93 8.99 -9.44
N ALA A 67 -11.50 9.68 -8.38
CA ALA A 67 -11.11 9.09 -7.10
C ALA A 67 -12.23 9.28 -6.09
N ARG A 68 -12.78 8.19 -5.57
CA ARG A 68 -13.62 8.24 -4.38
C ARG A 68 -13.19 7.14 -3.42
N PHE A 69 -12.68 7.55 -2.26
CA PHE A 69 -12.29 6.64 -1.21
C PHE A 69 -13.46 6.39 -0.26
N MET A 70 -13.55 5.17 0.24
CA MET A 70 -14.51 4.76 1.27
C MET A 70 -13.81 4.04 2.41
N GLY A 71 -14.36 4.21 3.60
CA GLY A 71 -13.81 3.67 4.83
C GLY A 71 -12.80 4.62 5.49
N ASN A 72 -12.35 4.22 6.66
CA ASN A 72 -11.33 4.90 7.43
C ASN A 72 -9.96 4.24 7.20
N THR A 73 -8.91 5.00 7.52
CA THR A 73 -7.56 4.46 7.71
C THR A 73 -7.38 4.13 9.18
N GLY A 74 -6.66 3.05 9.48
CA GLY A 74 -6.33 2.68 10.85
C GLY A 74 -5.14 1.73 10.87
N ALA A 75 -4.35 1.74 11.94
CA ALA A 75 -3.31 0.75 12.14
C ALA A 75 -3.29 0.23 13.58
N HIS A 76 -3.11 -1.07 13.74
CA HIS A 76 -3.07 -1.72 15.05
C HIS A 76 -1.86 -2.64 15.16
N GLY A 77 -0.99 -2.35 16.13
CA GLY A 77 0.25 -3.03 16.40
C GLY A 77 0.15 -3.92 17.64
N PHE A 78 0.77 -5.10 17.57
CA PHE A 78 0.96 -5.96 18.73
C PHE A 78 2.25 -6.76 18.63
N ARG A 79 2.77 -7.18 19.80
CA ARG A 79 3.95 -8.04 19.89
C ARG A 79 3.53 -9.48 20.13
N LEU A 80 4.15 -10.40 19.41
CA LEU A 80 4.14 -11.83 19.69
C LEU A 80 5.53 -12.24 20.13
N ASP A 81 5.68 -12.56 21.42
CA ASP A 81 6.98 -12.88 22.00
C ASP A 81 7.64 -14.08 21.28
N GLY A 82 8.91 -13.91 20.88
CA GLY A 82 9.68 -14.92 20.16
C GLY A 82 9.39 -15.01 18.66
N TYR A 83 8.36 -14.32 18.15
CA TYR A 83 8.12 -14.18 16.71
C TYR A 83 8.44 -12.77 16.21
N GLY A 84 8.02 -11.74 16.95
CA GLY A 84 8.25 -10.34 16.60
C GLY A 84 6.99 -9.48 16.65
N LEU A 85 6.91 -8.50 15.76
CA LEU A 85 5.90 -7.44 15.77
C LEU A 85 4.97 -7.55 14.57
N PHE A 86 3.69 -7.34 14.82
CA PHE A 86 2.64 -7.39 13.81
C PHE A 86 1.86 -6.09 13.79
N PHE A 87 1.54 -5.63 12.59
CA PHE A 87 0.66 -4.51 12.36
C PHE A 87 -0.42 -4.92 11.37
N ASP A 88 -1.68 -4.70 11.72
CA ASP A 88 -2.80 -4.75 10.80
C ASP A 88 -3.12 -3.30 10.39
N VAL A 89 -3.04 -3.02 9.10
CA VAL A 89 -3.26 -1.68 8.53
C VAL A 89 -4.48 -1.70 7.63
N GLN A 90 -5.50 -0.96 8.04
CA GLN A 90 -6.73 -0.73 7.28
C GLN A 90 -6.50 0.33 6.21
N ILE A 91 -6.73 -0.06 4.95
CA ILE A 91 -6.58 0.78 3.78
C ILE A 91 -7.97 1.22 3.28
N PRO A 92 -8.19 2.53 3.02
CA PRO A 92 -9.42 3.01 2.43
C PRO A 92 -9.60 2.49 1.00
N VAL A 93 -10.81 2.04 0.69
CA VAL A 93 -11.13 1.41 -0.60
C VAL A 93 -11.37 2.47 -1.64
N LEU A 94 -10.65 2.38 -2.75
CA LEU A 94 -10.91 3.19 -3.93
C LEU A 94 -12.11 2.62 -4.70
N ARG A 95 -13.22 3.37 -4.78
CA ARG A 95 -14.31 3.03 -5.70
C ARG A 95 -13.96 3.47 -7.12
N ARG A 96 -14.07 2.52 -8.05
CA ARG A 96 -13.98 2.80 -9.48
C ARG A 96 -15.12 3.73 -9.91
N SER A 97 -14.79 4.91 -10.41
CA SER A 97 -15.79 5.86 -10.90
C SER A 97 -16.30 5.46 -12.29
N LEU A 98 -17.59 5.69 -12.55
CA LEU A 98 -18.16 5.53 -13.90
C LEU A 98 -17.51 6.50 -14.91
N SER A 99 -17.08 7.68 -14.45
CA SER A 99 -16.36 8.67 -15.27
C SER A 99 -15.05 8.13 -15.85
N TRP A 100 -14.30 7.30 -15.12
CA TRP A 100 -13.11 6.63 -15.63
C TRP A 100 -13.45 5.59 -16.71
N VAL A 101 -14.53 4.83 -16.52
CA VAL A 101 -15.00 3.83 -17.50
C VAL A 101 -15.42 4.51 -18.82
N PHE A 102 -16.24 5.57 -18.75
CA PHE A 102 -16.61 6.35 -19.94
C PHE A 102 -15.41 7.05 -20.60
N ARG A 103 -14.46 7.55 -19.78
CA ARG A 103 -13.03 7.76 -20.08
C ARG A 103 -12.50 6.79 -21.13
N HIS A 104 -12.30 5.58 -20.64
CA HIS A 104 -11.58 4.54 -21.35
C HIS A 104 -12.34 4.07 -22.60
N LEU A 105 -13.67 4.07 -22.58
CA LEU A 105 -14.49 3.77 -23.77
C LEU A 105 -14.34 4.85 -24.86
N ASN A 106 -14.32 6.14 -24.49
CA ASN A 106 -14.11 7.22 -25.46
C ASN A 106 -12.69 7.25 -26.00
N ARG A 107 -11.66 6.89 -25.21
CA ARG A 107 -10.27 6.79 -25.71
C ARG A 107 -10.17 5.86 -26.92
N ARG A 108 -10.74 4.65 -26.85
CA ARG A 108 -10.69 3.72 -27.98
C ARG A 108 -11.32 4.30 -29.25
N ARG A 109 -12.28 5.23 -29.08
CA ARG A 109 -12.90 5.95 -30.20
C ARG A 109 -11.97 7.03 -30.76
N ASP A 110 -11.28 7.75 -29.90
CA ASP A 110 -10.36 8.83 -30.29
C ASP A 110 -9.07 8.30 -30.96
N GLU A 111 -8.62 7.08 -30.61
CA GLU A 111 -7.48 6.38 -31.24
C GLU A 111 -7.74 5.94 -32.70
N LEU A 112 -9.01 5.87 -33.11
CA LEU A 112 -9.38 5.51 -34.49
C LEU A 112 -9.07 6.64 -35.48
N GLY A 113 -9.09 7.90 -35.05
CA GLY A 113 -8.82 9.06 -35.92
C GLY A 113 -7.47 8.98 -36.66
N PRO A 114 -6.32 8.91 -35.97
CA PRO A 114 -5.02 8.81 -36.62
C PRO A 114 -4.85 7.50 -37.43
N THR A 115 -5.49 6.41 -37.00
CA THR A 115 -5.47 5.12 -37.72
C THR A 115 -6.23 5.21 -39.04
N LEU A 116 -7.40 5.83 -39.05
CA LEU A 116 -8.20 6.09 -40.26
C LEU A 116 -7.48 7.07 -41.19
N GLN A 117 -6.74 8.03 -40.64
CA GLN A 117 -5.93 8.96 -41.42
C GLN A 117 -4.74 8.28 -42.11
N SER A 118 -4.00 7.42 -41.40
CA SER A 118 -2.94 6.61 -41.99
C SER A 118 -3.47 5.65 -43.06
N LEU A 119 -4.64 5.06 -42.82
CA LEU A 119 -5.33 4.22 -43.80
C LEU A 119 -5.70 5.03 -45.05
N ARG A 120 -6.26 6.23 -44.91
CA ARG A 120 -6.58 7.15 -46.03
C ARG A 120 -5.33 7.51 -46.85
N GLU A 121 -4.20 7.75 -46.20
CA GLU A 121 -2.92 8.00 -46.89
C GLU A 121 -2.45 6.78 -47.70
N HIS A 122 -2.65 5.57 -47.16
CA HIS A 122 -2.35 4.32 -47.84
C HIS A 122 -3.31 4.06 -49.02
N VAL A 123 -4.59 4.39 -48.87
CA VAL A 123 -5.59 4.28 -49.95
C VAL A 123 -5.27 5.22 -51.10
N ARG A 124 -4.78 6.42 -50.81
CA ARG A 124 -4.33 7.39 -51.82
C ARG A 124 -3.07 6.97 -52.57
N SER A 125 -2.26 6.07 -52.02
CA SER A 125 -1.07 5.52 -52.70
C SER A 125 -1.38 4.34 -53.62
N LEU A 126 -2.61 3.80 -53.57
CA LEU A 126 -3.07 2.75 -54.49
C LEU A 126 -3.26 3.30 -55.91
N GLY A 127 -2.79 2.54 -56.91
CA GLY A 127 -2.86 2.93 -58.33
C GLY A 127 -4.20 2.63 -59.02
N ASN A 128 -5.13 1.92 -58.37
CA ASN A 128 -6.43 1.55 -58.94
C ASN A 128 -7.50 2.57 -58.51
N VAL A 129 -8.02 3.33 -59.47
CA VAL A 129 -8.97 4.44 -59.24
C VAL A 129 -10.32 3.92 -58.71
N ASP A 130 -10.88 2.87 -59.33
CA ASP A 130 -12.19 2.33 -58.92
C ASP A 130 -12.15 1.72 -57.51
N ALA A 131 -11.08 1.00 -57.18
CA ALA A 131 -10.89 0.41 -55.86
C ALA A 131 -10.63 1.46 -54.77
N ARG A 132 -9.96 2.55 -55.13
CA ARG A 132 -9.70 3.69 -54.25
C ARG A 132 -11.00 4.40 -53.88
N ASP A 133 -11.85 4.70 -54.87
CA ASP A 133 -13.08 5.44 -54.67
C ASP A 133 -14.07 4.66 -53.79
N ALA A 134 -14.22 3.36 -54.02
CA ALA A 134 -15.07 2.49 -53.18
C ALA A 134 -14.57 2.42 -51.73
N LEU A 135 -13.25 2.43 -51.52
CA LEU A 135 -12.67 2.37 -50.18
C LEU A 135 -12.73 3.72 -49.46
N GLU A 136 -12.63 4.83 -50.19
CA GLU A 136 -12.79 6.19 -49.64
C GLU A 136 -14.24 6.44 -49.20
N GLU A 137 -15.23 5.92 -49.94
CA GLU A 137 -16.65 5.95 -49.56
C GLU A 137 -16.95 5.08 -48.32
N ALA A 138 -16.33 3.90 -48.23
CA ALA A 138 -16.43 3.04 -47.05
C ALA A 138 -15.80 3.70 -45.80
N LEU A 139 -14.67 4.41 -45.95
CA LEU A 139 -14.03 5.14 -44.87
C LEU A 139 -14.86 6.34 -44.41
N GLN A 140 -15.48 7.09 -45.33
CA GLN A 140 -16.39 8.19 -44.97
C GLN A 140 -17.63 7.68 -44.21
N SER A 141 -18.18 6.54 -44.62
CA SER A 141 -19.29 5.89 -43.90
C SER A 141 -18.89 5.49 -42.49
N LEU A 142 -17.66 4.98 -42.32
CA LEU A 142 -17.11 4.61 -41.01
C LEU A 142 -16.86 5.84 -40.13
N GLU A 143 -16.30 6.93 -40.67
CA GLU A 143 -16.10 8.18 -39.94
C GLU A 143 -17.41 8.83 -39.49
N SER A 144 -18.46 8.79 -40.33
CA SER A 144 -19.80 9.26 -39.98
C SER A 144 -20.43 8.46 -38.84
N LEU A 145 -20.06 7.18 -38.68
CA LEU A 145 -20.52 6.32 -37.60
C LEU A 145 -19.74 6.57 -36.29
N VAL A 146 -18.51 7.08 -36.38
CA VAL A 146 -17.57 7.25 -35.26
C VAL A 146 -17.65 8.64 -34.60
N GLY A 147 -17.89 9.72 -35.37
CA GLY A 147 -18.29 11.05 -34.86
C GLY A 147 -17.19 11.96 -34.25
N HIS A 148 -17.02 13.15 -34.88
CA HIS A 148 -16.30 14.39 -34.50
C HIS A 148 -14.75 14.35 -34.36
N PRO A 149 -14.01 15.40 -34.79
CA PRO A 149 -12.54 15.44 -34.73
C PRO A 149 -12.02 15.57 -33.29
N PRO A 150 -10.82 15.06 -33.01
CA PRO A 150 -10.32 14.92 -31.64
C PRO A 150 -10.00 16.28 -31.00
N PRO A 151 -10.29 16.48 -29.70
CA PRO A 151 -9.65 17.54 -28.91
C PRO A 151 -8.13 17.31 -28.86
N PRO A 152 -7.32 18.34 -28.57
CA PRO A 152 -5.86 18.22 -28.54
C PRO A 152 -5.40 17.07 -27.62
N PRO A 153 -4.29 16.40 -27.96
CA PRO A 153 -3.84 15.21 -27.25
C PRO A 153 -3.53 15.55 -25.79
N SER A 154 -4.46 15.22 -24.90
CA SER A 154 -4.14 15.08 -23.49
C SER A 154 -3.28 13.82 -23.35
N PRO A 155 -2.18 13.84 -22.57
CA PRO A 155 -1.35 12.67 -22.40
C PRO A 155 -2.23 11.51 -21.92
N PRO A 156 -2.11 10.32 -22.53
CA PRO A 156 -2.95 9.20 -22.15
C PRO A 156 -2.68 8.85 -20.68
N PRO A 157 -3.67 8.88 -19.75
CA PRO A 157 -3.55 8.14 -18.51
C PRO A 157 -3.15 6.68 -18.78
N PRO A 158 -2.40 6.04 -17.87
CA PRO A 158 -1.92 4.68 -18.07
C PRO A 158 -3.07 3.72 -18.35
N ASP A 159 -2.81 2.69 -19.15
CA ASP A 159 -3.75 1.59 -19.48
C ASP A 159 -3.99 0.65 -18.27
N VAL A 160 -3.47 1.05 -17.10
CA VAL A 160 -3.45 0.30 -15.85
C VAL A 160 -4.70 0.63 -15.05
N ASP A 161 -5.31 -0.39 -14.46
CA ASP A 161 -6.43 -0.23 -13.54
C ASP A 161 -6.02 0.72 -12.40
N PRO A 162 -6.73 1.84 -12.16
CA PRO A 162 -6.36 2.80 -11.12
C PRO A 162 -6.28 2.16 -9.74
N SER A 163 -7.03 1.08 -9.51
CA SER A 163 -6.97 0.35 -8.26
C SER A 163 -5.67 -0.44 -8.06
N GLU A 164 -5.05 -0.95 -9.14
CA GLU A 164 -3.74 -1.59 -9.09
C GLU A 164 -2.63 -0.56 -8.86
N VAL A 165 -2.70 0.58 -9.55
CA VAL A 165 -1.75 1.69 -9.33
C VAL A 165 -1.81 2.16 -7.88
N TYR A 166 -3.02 2.34 -7.34
CA TYR A 166 -3.21 2.71 -5.95
C TYR A 166 -2.62 1.66 -4.98
N ALA A 167 -2.86 0.37 -5.23
CA ALA A 167 -2.32 -0.70 -4.40
C ALA A 167 -0.77 -0.71 -4.39
N MET A 168 -0.13 -0.44 -5.54
CA MET A 168 1.32 -0.29 -5.63
C MET A 168 1.83 0.89 -4.80
N GLU A 169 1.15 2.03 -4.85
CA GLU A 169 1.54 3.21 -4.08
C GLU A 169 1.40 3.00 -2.57
N ILE A 170 0.35 2.30 -2.13
CA ILE A 170 0.20 1.94 -0.72
C ILE A 170 1.30 0.97 -0.29
N ARG A 171 1.60 -0.04 -1.12
CA ARG A 171 2.71 -0.97 -0.86
C ARG A 171 4.03 -0.21 -0.67
N ASP A 172 4.35 0.71 -1.57
CA ASP A 172 5.59 1.49 -1.49
C ASP A 172 5.61 2.37 -0.23
N ALA A 173 4.50 3.04 0.07
CA ALA A 173 4.38 3.88 1.25
C ALA A 173 4.56 3.09 2.55
N LEU A 174 3.94 1.91 2.67
CA LEU A 174 4.08 1.04 3.83
C LEU A 174 5.50 0.47 3.93
N THR A 175 6.08 0.06 2.82
CA THR A 175 7.46 -0.44 2.77
C THR A 175 8.45 0.63 3.26
N ASN A 176 8.27 1.88 2.81
CA ASN A 176 9.06 3.02 3.28
C ASN A 176 8.83 3.27 4.78
N ALA A 177 7.57 3.32 5.22
CA ALA A 177 7.23 3.55 6.62
C ALA A 177 7.77 2.46 7.56
N MET A 178 7.80 1.20 7.10
CA MET A 178 8.42 0.10 7.83
C MET A 178 9.89 0.36 8.10
N LEU A 179 10.63 0.92 7.15
CA LEU A 179 12.06 1.23 7.34
C LEU A 179 12.29 2.50 8.17
N ASP A 180 11.42 3.50 8.02
CA ASP A 180 11.67 4.83 8.57
C ASP A 180 11.20 4.98 10.04
N TYR A 181 10.15 4.26 10.46
CA TYR A 181 9.51 4.48 11.77
C TYR A 181 9.70 3.35 12.79
N THR A 182 10.17 2.18 12.36
CA THR A 182 10.25 1.00 13.24
C THR A 182 11.55 0.94 14.04
N ASP A 183 12.40 1.95 13.91
CA ASP A 183 13.68 2.03 14.59
C ASP A 183 13.53 1.91 16.11
N SER A 184 12.56 2.60 16.70
CA SER A 184 12.39 2.60 18.16
C SER A 184 11.81 1.30 18.74
N LEU A 185 11.41 0.33 17.91
CA LEU A 185 10.75 -0.89 18.36
C LEU A 185 11.74 -1.94 18.87
N PRO A 186 11.45 -2.62 20.00
CA PRO A 186 12.26 -3.72 20.49
C PRO A 186 11.98 -4.97 19.64
N LEU A 187 12.83 -5.18 18.63
CA LEU A 187 12.77 -6.34 17.72
C LEU A 187 14.13 -7.03 17.70
N ALA A 188 14.17 -8.32 18.03
CA ALA A 188 15.40 -9.09 17.99
C ALA A 188 15.82 -9.40 16.54
N ALA A 189 17.11 -9.72 16.34
CA ALA A 189 17.66 -9.98 15.02
C ALA A 189 16.96 -11.13 14.25
N ASN A 190 16.48 -12.14 14.99
CA ASN A 190 15.76 -13.29 14.47
C ASN A 190 14.23 -13.10 14.45
N GLU A 191 13.70 -11.98 14.94
CA GLU A 191 12.27 -11.73 14.93
C GLU A 191 11.84 -11.07 13.62
N TRP A 192 10.55 -11.16 13.31
CA TRP A 192 9.92 -10.58 12.15
C TRP A 192 9.15 -9.32 12.52
N LEU A 193 9.31 -8.28 11.72
CA LEU A 193 8.29 -7.25 11.58
C LEU A 193 7.36 -7.66 10.44
N THR A 194 6.07 -7.70 10.73
CA THR A 194 5.01 -8.06 9.78
C THR A 194 4.00 -6.93 9.70
N VAL A 195 3.67 -6.48 8.48
CA VAL A 195 2.58 -5.56 8.21
C VAL A 195 1.60 -6.28 7.29
N ALA A 196 0.39 -6.52 7.77
CA ALA A 196 -0.71 -7.04 6.97
C ALA A 196 -1.65 -5.90 6.62
N THR A 197 -2.19 -5.91 5.41
CA THR A 197 -3.15 -4.91 4.97
C THR A 197 -4.54 -5.49 4.87
N THR A 198 -5.52 -4.74 5.36
CA THR A 198 -6.94 -5.07 5.29
C THR A 198 -7.71 -3.94 4.62
N SER A 199 -8.80 -4.28 3.94
CA SER A 199 -9.67 -3.30 3.28
C SER A 199 -10.73 -2.81 4.27
N SER A 200 -10.92 -1.48 4.40
CA SER A 200 -11.94 -0.91 5.29
C SER A 200 -13.36 -0.84 4.68
N GLY A 201 -13.59 -1.53 3.56
CA GLY A 201 -14.89 -1.62 2.88
C GLY A 201 -15.92 -2.50 3.63
N ASN A 202 -17.19 -2.34 3.29
CA ASN A 202 -18.27 -3.11 3.89
C ASN A 202 -18.14 -4.61 3.54
N ARG A 203 -18.38 -5.51 4.49
CA ARG A 203 -18.24 -6.99 4.38
C ARG A 203 -19.15 -7.66 3.32
N GLY A 204 -19.88 -6.86 2.54
CA GLY A 204 -20.79 -7.28 1.47
C GLY A 204 -20.26 -7.09 0.05
N ASP A 205 -19.10 -6.44 -0.13
CA ASP A 205 -18.38 -6.50 -1.41
C ASP A 205 -17.69 -7.88 -1.48
N SER A 206 -17.86 -8.62 -2.58
CA SER A 206 -17.34 -9.98 -2.70
C SER A 206 -15.81 -9.98 -2.59
N PRO A 207 -15.17 -11.00 -1.97
CA PRO A 207 -13.70 -11.07 -1.86
C PRO A 207 -12.98 -11.01 -3.23
N THR A 208 -13.69 -11.30 -4.32
CA THR A 208 -13.24 -11.17 -5.71
C THR A 208 -13.20 -9.74 -6.26
N ASP A 209 -13.80 -8.75 -5.58
CA ASP A 209 -13.85 -7.33 -5.98
C ASP A 209 -12.79 -6.46 -5.28
N LEU A 210 -11.98 -7.06 -4.39
CA LEU A 210 -10.82 -6.37 -3.85
C LEU A 210 -9.76 -6.24 -4.96
N PRO A 211 -9.21 -5.05 -5.19
CA PRO A 211 -8.05 -4.89 -6.07
C PRO A 211 -6.95 -5.87 -5.65
N ARG A 212 -6.31 -6.54 -6.62
CA ARG A 212 -5.08 -7.29 -6.35
C ARG A 212 -4.10 -6.36 -5.65
N GLY A 213 -3.65 -6.77 -4.47
CA GLY A 213 -2.65 -6.03 -3.69
C GLY A 213 -3.14 -5.29 -2.44
N LEU A 214 -4.45 -5.23 -2.15
CA LEU A 214 -4.93 -4.69 -0.85
C LEU A 214 -5.01 -5.76 0.27
N GLY A 215 -4.97 -7.05 -0.06
CA GLY A 215 -4.78 -8.17 0.87
C GLY A 215 -3.34 -8.65 0.86
N LEU A 216 -2.42 -7.83 1.37
CA LEU A 216 -0.98 -8.04 1.23
C LEU A 216 -0.31 -8.15 2.60
N MET A 217 0.71 -8.99 2.68
CA MET A 217 1.59 -9.16 3.83
C MET A 217 3.01 -8.74 3.46
N LEU A 218 3.53 -7.74 4.16
CA LEU A 218 4.91 -7.29 4.10
C LEU A 218 5.65 -7.84 5.31
N ARG A 219 6.83 -8.42 5.09
CA ARG A 219 7.64 -8.97 6.18
C ARG A 219 9.12 -8.63 6.02
N VAL A 220 9.76 -8.30 7.13
CA VAL A 220 11.21 -8.06 7.17
C VAL A 220 11.80 -8.58 8.47
N ARG A 221 13.01 -9.14 8.41
CA ARG A 221 13.73 -9.62 9.60
C ARG A 221 14.34 -8.46 10.39
N GLY A 222 14.38 -8.61 11.70
CA GLY A 222 15.00 -7.63 12.59
C GLY A 222 16.49 -7.40 12.29
N ASN A 223 17.25 -8.41 11.86
CA ASN A 223 18.65 -8.23 11.50
C ASN A 223 18.85 -7.24 10.32
N VAL A 224 17.92 -7.17 9.39
CA VAL A 224 17.94 -6.20 8.28
C VAL A 224 17.71 -4.79 8.80
N LEU A 225 16.71 -4.59 9.67
CA LEU A 225 16.41 -3.29 10.27
C LEU A 225 17.54 -2.79 11.17
N ILE A 226 18.17 -3.71 11.93
CA ILE A 226 19.34 -3.40 12.76
C ILE A 226 20.52 -2.97 11.88
N ALA A 227 20.84 -3.73 10.82
CA ALA A 227 21.92 -3.41 9.90
C ALA A 227 21.67 -2.07 9.18
N LEU A 228 20.43 -1.78 8.79
CA LEU A 228 20.06 -0.51 8.15
C LEU A 228 20.31 0.67 9.11
N ARG A 229 19.86 0.56 10.37
CA ARG A 229 20.07 1.59 11.40
C ARG A 229 21.54 1.85 11.68
N GLN A 230 22.34 0.78 11.68
CA GLN A 230 23.79 0.86 11.88
C GLN A 230 24.54 1.39 10.65
N GLY A 231 23.84 1.59 9.53
CA GLY A 231 24.44 2.02 8.26
C GLY A 231 25.27 0.93 7.58
N GLU A 232 25.12 -0.33 7.98
CA GLU A 232 25.84 -1.47 7.40
C GLU A 232 25.28 -1.86 6.03
N ILE A 233 23.99 -1.63 5.81
CA ILE A 233 23.33 -1.83 4.51
C ILE A 233 22.69 -0.52 4.03
N ALA A 234 22.62 -0.37 2.71
CA ALA A 234 21.91 0.74 2.10
C ALA A 234 20.39 0.53 2.17
N ARG A 235 19.62 1.63 2.12
CA ARG A 235 18.15 1.58 2.09
C ARG A 235 17.61 0.74 0.94
N SER A 236 18.22 0.83 -0.25
CA SER A 236 17.86 0.03 -1.42
C SER A 236 18.03 -1.47 -1.18
N GLU A 237 19.06 -1.86 -0.43
CA GLU A 237 19.29 -3.25 -0.05
C GLU A 237 18.31 -3.71 1.05
N ALA A 238 17.96 -2.84 2.00
CA ALA A 238 16.91 -3.16 2.97
C ALA A 238 15.55 -3.38 2.29
N LEU A 239 15.20 -2.55 1.30
CA LEU A 239 13.98 -2.68 0.51
C LEU A 239 13.92 -4.02 -0.24
N SER A 240 15.03 -4.48 -0.83
CA SER A 240 15.05 -5.75 -1.56
C SER A 240 14.95 -6.99 -0.66
N ARG A 241 15.15 -6.82 0.65
CA ARG A 241 15.01 -7.89 1.66
C ARG A 241 13.62 -7.96 2.30
N ILE A 242 12.67 -7.15 1.84
CA ILE A 242 11.28 -7.22 2.28
C ILE A 242 10.57 -8.31 1.48
N GLU A 243 9.93 -9.23 2.20
CA GLU A 243 9.15 -10.32 1.63
C GLU A 243 7.70 -9.88 1.42
N TYR A 244 7.12 -10.26 0.27
CA TYR A 244 5.76 -9.93 -0.14
C TYR A 244 4.96 -11.22 -0.30
N SER A 245 3.79 -11.30 0.33
CA SER A 245 2.81 -12.37 0.10
C SER A 245 1.42 -11.78 -0.10
N GLU A 246 0.67 -12.33 -1.05
CA GLU A 246 -0.76 -12.06 -1.23
C GLU A 246 -1.57 -13.16 -0.51
N PHE A 247 -2.76 -12.81 -0.01
CA PHE A 247 -3.70 -13.74 0.62
C PHE A 247 -4.82 -14.17 -0.32
#